data_AF-A0AAN7ZFN6-F1
#
_entry.id   AF-A0AAN7ZFN6-F1
#
_cell.length_a   1.000
_cell.length_b   1.000
_cell.length_c   1.000
_cell.angle_alpha   90.00
_cell.angle_beta   90.00
_cell.angle_gamma   90.00
#
_symmetry.space_group_name_H-M   'P 1'
#
loop_
_entity.id
_entity.type
_entity.pdbx_description
1 polymer ?
#
loop_
_entity_poly.entity_id
_entity_poly.type
_entity_poly.pdbx_seq_one_letter_code
_entity_poly.pdbx_strand_id
1 'polypeptide(L)'
;MSKKITERFLKERYEKDDRLFSVYDYYTPNYFRPIIAGKFYSQYDTLDLTQADPKVVEAIKLAKDKLPRNKFPWPVTESHNYGWYEPLVPLDRKDYRFYCPTKVAPFVTHDIMLRQDKTMEKPKFVGIPFKL
;
A
#
# COMPACT_ATOMS: atom_id res chain seq x y z
N MET A 1 17.25 0.74 -42.52
CA MET A 1 18.55 1.45 -42.46
C MET A 1 18.56 2.33 -41.22
N SER A 2 19.45 2.08 -40.26
CA SER A 2 19.60 2.91 -39.07
C SER A 2 20.19 4.26 -39.47
N LYS A 3 19.49 5.36 -39.18
CA LYS A 3 20.02 6.71 -39.44
C LYS A 3 21.21 6.93 -38.50
N LYS A 4 22.41 7.10 -39.07
CA LYS A 4 23.62 7.40 -38.29
C LYS A 4 23.41 8.73 -37.57
N ILE A 5 23.49 8.69 -36.25
CA ILE A 5 23.40 9.87 -35.41
C ILE A 5 24.69 10.66 -35.62
N THR A 6 24.58 11.88 -36.15
CA THR A 6 25.69 12.79 -36.38
C THR A 6 26.12 13.47 -35.09
N GLU A 7 27.41 13.76 -34.95
CA GLU A 7 27.98 14.43 -33.76
C GLU A 7 27.32 15.77 -33.44
N ARG A 8 26.93 16.52 -34.48
CA ARG A 8 26.17 17.76 -34.36
C ARG A 8 24.84 17.57 -33.62
N PHE A 9 24.14 16.47 -33.90
CA PHE A 9 22.87 16.14 -33.25
C PHE A 9 23.07 15.80 -31.77
N LEU A 10 24.14 15.06 -31.46
CA LEU A 10 24.50 14.76 -30.07
C LEU A 10 24.82 16.04 -29.30
N LYS A 11 25.62 16.93 -29.90
CA LYS A 11 25.98 18.21 -29.29
C LYS A 11 24.76 19.09 -29.00
N GLU A 12 23.87 19.25 -29.98
CA GLU A 12 22.63 20.03 -29.79
C GLU A 12 21.74 19.44 -28.69
N ARG A 13 21.66 18.11 -28.61
CA ARG A 13 20.92 17.42 -27.56
C ARG A 13 21.51 17.70 -26.19
N TYR A 14 22.83 17.57 -26.03
CA TYR A 14 23.51 17.86 -24.76
C TYR A 14 23.33 19.32 -24.34
N GLU A 15 23.41 20.28 -25.27
CA GLU A 15 23.19 21.69 -24.97
C GLU A 15 21.75 22.00 -24.55
N LYS A 16 20.76 21.26 -25.09
CA LYS A 16 19.37 21.39 -24.66
C LYS A 16 19.14 20.74 -23.30
N ASP A 17 19.68 19.54 -23.09
CA ASP A 17 19.60 18.83 -21.82
C ASP A 17 20.24 19.68 -20.71
N ASP A 18 21.44 20.22 -20.91
CA ASP A 18 22.13 21.10 -19.94
C ASP A 18 21.32 22.37 -19.59
N ARG A 19 20.63 22.97 -20.58
CA ARG A 19 19.77 24.14 -20.35
C ARG A 19 18.46 23.82 -19.61
N LEU A 20 17.91 22.63 -19.80
CA LEU A 20 16.60 22.22 -19.27
C LEU A 20 16.70 21.31 -18.05
N PHE A 21 17.90 20.80 -17.75
CA PHE A 21 18.16 19.94 -16.61
C PHE A 21 18.27 20.76 -15.34
N SER A 22 17.12 21.12 -14.78
CA SER A 22 17.02 21.62 -13.42
C SER A 22 17.03 20.42 -12.46
N VAL A 23 18.11 20.29 -11.68
CA VAL A 23 18.13 19.39 -10.52
C VAL A 23 17.25 20.02 -9.45
N TYR A 24 16.08 19.45 -9.22
CA TYR A 24 15.26 19.81 -8.08
C TYR A 24 15.81 19.09 -6.84
N ASP A 25 16.52 19.81 -5.97
CA ASP A 25 17.08 19.27 -4.72
C ASP A 25 16.00 18.70 -3.78
N TYR A 26 14.75 19.14 -3.96
CA TYR A 26 13.61 18.70 -3.17
C TYR A 26 12.50 18.20 -4.09
N TYR A 27 12.39 16.87 -4.22
CA TYR A 27 11.16 16.27 -4.71
C TYR A 27 10.09 16.47 -3.64
N THR A 28 9.18 17.42 -3.87
CA THR A 28 7.96 17.55 -3.06
C THR A 28 6.88 16.71 -3.73
N PRO A 29 6.51 15.54 -3.17
CA PRO A 29 5.44 14.75 -3.74
C PRO A 29 4.16 15.57 -3.65
N ASN A 30 3.52 15.84 -4.79
CA ASN A 30 2.24 16.52 -4.79
C ASN A 30 1.14 15.53 -4.41
N TYR A 31 0.93 15.34 -3.11
CA TYR A 31 -0.05 14.41 -2.55
C TYR A 31 -1.51 14.78 -2.85
N PHE A 32 -1.77 16.00 -3.30
CA PHE A 32 -3.11 16.48 -3.65
C PHE A 32 -3.51 16.18 -5.09
N ARG A 33 -2.58 15.69 -5.93
CA ARG A 33 -2.91 15.26 -7.28
C ARG A 33 -3.44 13.83 -7.25
N PRO A 34 -4.68 13.60 -7.69
CA PRO A 34 -5.13 12.24 -7.95
C PRO A 34 -4.31 11.69 -9.13
N ILE A 35 -3.80 10.48 -8.97
CA ILE A 35 -3.00 9.80 -9.99
C ILE A 35 -3.68 8.47 -10.32
N ILE A 36 -3.78 8.14 -11.61
CA ILE A 36 -4.20 6.80 -12.05
C ILE A 36 -2.94 6.04 -12.44
N ALA A 37 -2.61 5.02 -11.65
CA ALA A 37 -1.59 4.06 -12.05
C ALA A 37 -2.12 3.22 -13.23
N GLY A 38 -1.37 3.15 -14.32
CA GLY A 38 -1.73 2.35 -15.50
C GLY A 38 -1.77 0.85 -15.22
N LYS A 39 -1.02 0.39 -14.20
CA LYS A 39 -1.08 -0.97 -13.64
C LYS A 39 -1.28 -0.88 -12.14
N PHE A 40 -2.12 -1.75 -11.57
CA PHE A 40 -2.44 -1.77 -10.13
C PHE A 40 -1.22 -1.81 -9.20
N TYR A 41 -0.07 -2.30 -9.68
CA TYR A 41 1.15 -2.46 -8.88
C TYR A 41 2.33 -1.57 -9.30
N SER A 42 2.19 -0.73 -10.33
CA SER A 42 3.30 0.12 -10.80
C SER A 42 3.06 1.57 -10.43
N GLN A 43 3.74 2.04 -9.39
CA GLN A 43 3.73 3.46 -8.99
C GLN A 43 4.43 4.36 -10.01
N TYR A 44 5.30 3.78 -10.85
CA TYR A 44 6.10 4.51 -11.83
C TYR A 44 5.41 4.65 -13.20
N ASP A 45 4.44 3.79 -13.52
CA ASP A 45 3.57 3.93 -14.72
C ASP A 45 2.32 4.76 -14.37
N THR A 46 2.51 5.96 -13.88
CA THR A 46 1.40 6.81 -13.43
C THR A 46 1.07 7.90 -14.45
N LEU A 47 -0.19 7.98 -14.86
CA LEU A 47 -0.69 9.03 -15.75
C LEU A 47 -1.31 10.16 -14.92
N ASP A 48 -0.99 11.40 -15.29
CA ASP A 48 -1.61 12.60 -14.74
C ASP A 48 -3.09 12.65 -15.13
N LEU A 49 -3.98 12.84 -14.14
CA LEU A 49 -5.43 12.85 -14.35
C LEU A 49 -5.90 13.95 -15.32
N THR A 50 -5.13 15.02 -15.45
CA THR A 50 -5.40 16.14 -16.38
C THR A 50 -5.17 15.77 -17.84
N GLN A 51 -4.38 14.73 -18.12
CA GLN A 51 -4.09 14.25 -19.47
C GLN A 51 -4.95 13.04 -19.88
N ALA A 52 -5.65 12.43 -18.92
CA ALA A 52 -6.52 11.28 -19.17
C ALA A 52 -7.91 11.73 -19.66
N ASP A 53 -8.55 10.89 -20.47
CA ASP A 53 -9.92 11.14 -20.94
C ASP A 53 -10.86 11.30 -19.74
N PRO A 54 -11.53 12.46 -19.58
CA PRO A 54 -12.40 12.73 -18.43
C PRO A 54 -13.51 11.70 -18.27
N LYS A 55 -14.02 11.11 -19.37
CA LYS A 55 -15.07 10.08 -19.32
C LYS A 55 -14.55 8.77 -18.72
N VAL A 56 -13.30 8.41 -19.03
CA VAL A 56 -12.63 7.23 -18.47
C VAL A 56 -12.31 7.45 -16.99
N VAL A 57 -11.85 8.66 -16.64
CA VAL A 57 -11.58 9.05 -15.25
C VAL A 57 -12.87 8.98 -14.41
N GLU A 58 -13.99 9.49 -14.92
CA GLU A 58 -15.29 9.40 -14.25
C GLU A 58 -15.76 7.95 -14.13
N ALA A 59 -15.60 7.12 -15.16
CA ALA A 59 -15.94 5.70 -15.08
C ALA A 59 -15.10 4.93 -14.04
N ILE A 60 -13.81 5.24 -13.92
CA ILE A 60 -12.93 4.66 -12.90
C ILE A 60 -13.32 5.14 -11.50
N LYS A 61 -13.63 6.43 -11.34
CA LYS A 61 -14.16 6.97 -10.07
C LYS A 61 -15.48 6.30 -9.70
N LEU A 62 -16.39 6.13 -10.66
CA LEU A 62 -17.67 5.45 -10.49
C LEU A 62 -17.52 3.96 -10.13
N ALA A 63 -16.52 3.28 -10.72
CA ALA A 63 -16.18 1.90 -10.38
C ALA A 63 -15.63 1.78 -8.95
N LYS A 64 -14.89 2.80 -8.47
CA LYS A 64 -14.46 2.94 -7.07
C LYS A 64 -15.60 3.37 -6.13
N ASP A 65 -16.64 3.98 -6.67
CA ASP A 65 -17.72 4.57 -5.87
C ASP A 65 -18.76 3.54 -5.46
N LYS A 66 -19.11 3.61 -4.18
CA LYS A 66 -20.14 2.88 -3.45
C LYS A 66 -19.78 1.43 -3.11
N LEU A 67 -19.64 1.19 -1.81
CA LEU A 67 -19.71 -0.14 -1.21
C LEU A 67 -20.96 -0.87 -1.75
N PRO A 68 -20.92 -2.20 -1.94
CA PRO A 68 -22.07 -2.97 -2.43
C PRO A 68 -23.38 -2.62 -1.71
N ARG A 69 -23.32 -2.37 -0.40
CA ARG A 69 -24.46 -1.97 0.46
C ARG A 69 -25.14 -0.65 0.06
N ASN A 70 -24.40 0.23 -0.61
CA ASN A 70 -24.89 1.51 -1.12
C ASN A 70 -25.38 1.41 -2.58
N LYS A 71 -25.09 0.30 -3.28
CA LYS A 71 -25.49 0.06 -4.67
C LYS A 71 -26.75 -0.79 -4.76
N PHE A 72 -26.84 -1.81 -3.90
CA PHE A 72 -27.89 -2.80 -3.95
C PHE A 72 -28.68 -2.79 -2.65
N PRO A 73 -30.02 -2.94 -2.70
CA PRO A 73 -30.83 -3.08 -1.49
C PRO A 73 -30.58 -4.43 -0.77
N TRP A 74 -30.14 -5.45 -1.51
CA TRP A 74 -29.95 -6.82 -1.01
C TRP A 74 -28.59 -7.37 -1.45
N PRO A 75 -28.00 -8.35 -0.72
CA PRO A 75 -26.75 -8.98 -1.14
C PRO A 75 -26.95 -9.76 -2.44
N VAL A 76 -26.22 -9.37 -3.48
CA VAL A 76 -26.33 -9.99 -4.83
C VAL A 76 -25.48 -11.27 -4.97
N THR A 77 -24.45 -11.43 -4.14
CA THR A 77 -23.53 -12.58 -4.17
C THR A 77 -23.37 -13.17 -2.77
N GLU A 78 -22.98 -14.44 -2.68
CA GLU A 78 -22.72 -15.10 -1.38
C GLU A 78 -21.66 -14.37 -0.55
N SER A 79 -20.64 -13.81 -1.20
CA SER A 79 -19.62 -12.99 -0.54
C SER A 79 -20.19 -11.70 0.09
N HIS A 80 -21.29 -11.16 -0.43
CA HIS A 80 -21.94 -9.99 0.15
C HIS A 80 -22.67 -10.33 1.44
N ASN A 81 -23.13 -11.57 1.63
CA ASN A 81 -23.85 -11.98 2.84
C ASN A 81 -23.03 -11.69 4.12
N TYR A 82 -21.70 -11.86 4.07
CA TYR A 82 -20.83 -11.53 5.21
C TYR A 82 -20.88 -10.04 5.61
N GLY A 83 -21.00 -9.13 4.64
CA GLY A 83 -21.05 -7.69 4.89
C GLY A 83 -22.46 -7.15 5.16
N TRP A 84 -23.50 -7.93 4.84
CA TRP A 84 -24.91 -7.61 5.12
C TRP A 84 -25.41 -8.18 6.45
N TYR A 85 -24.63 -9.05 7.10
CA TYR A 85 -24.98 -9.60 8.39
C TYR A 85 -25.04 -8.50 9.47
N GLU A 86 -26.22 -8.32 10.04
CA GLU A 86 -26.42 -7.52 11.24
C GLU A 86 -26.54 -8.46 12.43
N PRO A 87 -25.61 -8.40 13.41
CA PRO A 87 -25.65 -9.30 14.55
C PRO A 87 -26.89 -9.01 15.41
N LEU A 88 -27.51 -10.07 15.95
CA LEU A 88 -28.67 -9.97 16.85
C LEU A 88 -28.41 -9.04 18.05
N VAL A 89 -27.17 -9.02 18.53
CA VAL A 89 -26.70 -8.08 19.55
C VAL A 89 -25.65 -7.18 18.90
N PRO A 90 -25.86 -5.86 18.85
CA PRO A 90 -24.87 -4.95 18.29
C PRO A 90 -23.57 -5.00 19.10
N LEU A 91 -22.44 -4.92 18.41
CA LEU A 91 -21.13 -4.94 19.05
C LEU A 91 -20.90 -3.62 19.84
N ASP A 92 -21.13 -3.65 21.14
CA ASP A 92 -20.71 -2.59 22.05
C ASP A 92 -19.31 -2.87 22.60
N ARG A 93 -18.33 -2.06 22.22
CA ARG A 93 -16.95 -2.17 22.71
C ARG A 93 -16.79 -1.77 24.19
N LYS A 94 -17.83 -1.20 24.80
CA LYS A 94 -17.87 -0.88 26.24
C LYS A 94 -18.50 -1.99 27.07
N ASP A 95 -19.21 -2.94 26.46
CA ASP A 95 -19.84 -4.05 27.17
C ASP A 95 -18.81 -5.14 27.47
N TYR A 96 -18.42 -5.24 28.74
CA TYR A 96 -17.45 -6.23 29.21
C TYR A 96 -17.93 -7.69 29.05
N ARG A 97 -19.25 -7.92 28.89
CA ARG A 97 -19.82 -9.26 28.73
C ARG A 97 -19.54 -9.84 27.35
N PHE A 98 -19.53 -8.98 26.32
CA PHE A 98 -19.42 -9.40 24.92
C PHE A 98 -18.12 -8.93 24.25
N TYR A 99 -17.41 -7.95 24.82
CA TYR A 99 -16.17 -7.43 24.26
C TYR A 99 -14.96 -7.72 25.16
N CYS A 100 -14.38 -8.91 24.96
CA CYS A 100 -13.19 -9.38 25.67
C CYS A 100 -11.98 -9.58 24.73
N PRO A 101 -11.47 -8.52 24.07
CA PRO A 101 -10.32 -8.67 23.19
C PRO A 101 -9.06 -9.05 23.98
N THR A 102 -8.48 -10.20 23.65
CA THR A 102 -7.19 -10.62 24.20
C THR A 102 -6.09 -9.75 23.62
N LYS A 103 -5.42 -8.94 24.46
CA LYS A 103 -4.37 -8.01 24.00
C LYS A 103 -3.09 -8.72 23.55
N VAL A 104 -2.76 -9.83 24.20
CA VAL A 104 -1.52 -10.58 23.98
C VAL A 104 -1.77 -12.06 24.23
N ALA A 105 -1.17 -12.93 23.45
CA ALA A 105 -1.25 -14.37 23.68
C ALA A 105 -0.40 -14.79 24.91
N PRO A 106 -0.83 -15.80 25.69
CA PRO A 106 -0.13 -16.22 26.91
C PRO A 106 1.35 -16.60 26.70
N PHE A 107 1.69 -17.21 25.56
CA PHE A 107 3.07 -17.57 25.24
C PHE A 107 3.94 -16.35 24.95
N VAL A 108 3.38 -15.30 24.35
CA VAL A 108 4.10 -14.03 24.09
C VAL A 108 4.37 -13.32 25.41
N THR A 109 3.39 -13.28 26.32
CA THR A 109 3.61 -12.72 27.67
C THR A 109 4.70 -13.47 28.42
N HIS A 110 4.71 -14.81 28.33
CA HIS A 110 5.72 -15.64 28.97
C HIS A 110 7.11 -15.42 28.38
N ASP A 111 7.24 -15.35 27.05
CA ASP A 111 8.52 -15.08 26.38
C ASP A 111 9.07 -13.68 26.71
N ILE A 112 8.19 -12.66 26.79
CA ILE A 112 8.58 -11.31 27.23
C ILE A 112 9.13 -11.35 28.66
N MET A 113 8.45 -12.04 29.58
CA MET A 113 8.92 -12.19 30.96
C MET A 113 10.29 -12.87 31.02
N LEU A 114 10.49 -13.95 30.26
CA LEU A 114 11.77 -14.65 30.18
C LEU A 114 12.90 -13.77 29.63
N ARG A 115 12.63 -12.90 28.65
CA ARG A 115 13.63 -11.97 28.10
C ARG A 115 13.97 -10.83 29.06
N GLN A 116 13.03 -10.42 29.90
CA GLN A 116 13.24 -9.38 30.91
C GLN A 116 13.99 -9.91 32.14
N ASP A 117 13.91 -11.20 32.39
CA ASP A 117 14.61 -11.85 33.50
C ASP A 117 16.13 -11.91 33.25
N LYS A 118 16.84 -11.00 33.93
CA LYS A 118 18.31 -10.92 33.88
C LYS A 118 19.01 -12.04 34.66
N THR A 119 18.27 -12.83 35.45
CA THR A 119 18.86 -13.94 36.21
C THR A 119 19.03 -15.19 35.34
N MET A 120 18.24 -15.34 34.28
CA MET A 120 18.30 -16.42 33.31
C MET A 120 18.93 -15.98 31.98
N GLU A 121 20.13 -15.38 32.03
CA GLU A 121 20.89 -15.13 30.80
C GLU A 121 21.27 -16.47 30.14
N LYS A 122 20.49 -16.88 29.13
CA LYS A 122 20.87 -18.03 28.30
C LYS A 122 22.16 -17.65 27.56
N PRO A 123 23.28 -18.38 27.76
CA PRO A 123 24.49 -18.09 27.03
C PRO A 123 24.19 -18.18 25.53
N LYS A 124 24.62 -17.17 24.77
CA LYS A 124 24.48 -17.21 23.32
C LYS A 124 25.21 -18.44 22.79
N PHE A 125 24.56 -19.18 21.90
CA PHE A 125 25.18 -20.35 21.28
C PHE A 125 26.42 -19.90 20.49
N VAL A 126 27.59 -20.36 20.91
CA VAL A 126 28.90 -20.05 20.29
C VAL A 126 29.46 -21.22 19.47
N GLY A 127 28.71 -22.32 19.36
CA GLY A 127 29.12 -23.49 18.59
C GLY A 127 28.92 -23.33 17.09
N ILE A 128 29.48 -24.25 16.32
CA ILE A 128 29.19 -24.37 14.89
C ILE A 128 27.79 -24.99 14.75
N PRO A 129 26.81 -24.31 14.13
CA PRO A 129 25.41 -24.74 14.13
C PRO A 129 25.16 -26.02 13.32
N PHE A 130 26.11 -26.42 12.49
CA PHE A 130 26.03 -27.63 11.68
C PHE A 130 27.35 -28.39 11.77
N LYS A 131 27.28 -29.72 11.86
CA LYS A 131 28.46 -30.58 11.74
C LYS A 131 28.93 -30.58 10.28
N LEU A 132 30.21 -30.33 10.05
CA LEU A 132 30.89 -30.61 8.77
C LEU A 132 31.05 -32.12 8.59
#